data_AF-A0A6G2QL98-F1
#
_entry.id   AF-A0A6G2QL98-F1
#
_cell.length_a   1.000
_cell.length_b   1.000
_cell.length_c   1.000
_cell.angle_alpha   90.00
_cell.angle_beta   90.00
_cell.angle_gamma   90.00
#
_symmetry.space_group_name_H-M   'P 1'
#
loop_
_entity.id
_entity.type
_entity.pdbx_description
1 polymer ?
#
loop_
_entity_poly.entity_id
_entity_poly.type
_entity_poly.pdbx_seq_one_letter_code
_entity_poly.pdbx_strand_id
1 'polypeptide(L)'
;MFDLPTVGDLEESLPQGHAARLEQTLLQARALIESTMSLHRRRPATVSGVTHTDAEVTTETLERLILRARRSVNVALTGSVAFVETVLRCVAEVPSGVTVRVLCTPAALEVSPARLRGLAGVRILPHELSGFVVADGTSAFLRLATQGPADGRAAVVTDRAAVSTLQLLYAGVWSRGRRLVDHPEVSPRLRSELTRRILEQLRSGRTDATAAVELQVSLRTYRRHVAEIMRELNASSRFQAGVRAVELGLLPKAA
;
A
#
# COMPACT_ATOMS: atom_id res chain seq x y z
N MET A 1 -27.50 33.80 44.72
CA MET A 1 -26.82 34.29 43.51
C MET A 1 -25.48 33.57 43.48
N PHE A 2 -25.47 32.37 42.90
CA PHE A 2 -24.30 31.50 42.77
C PHE A 2 -23.84 31.59 41.32
N ASP A 3 -22.59 31.99 41.09
CA ASP A 3 -21.97 31.93 39.77
C ASP A 3 -21.07 30.69 39.69
N LEU A 4 -21.45 29.78 38.78
CA LEU A 4 -20.70 28.60 38.38
C LEU A 4 -19.85 28.97 37.16
N PRO A 5 -18.56 28.61 37.10
CA PRO A 5 -17.84 28.60 35.85
C PRO A 5 -18.29 27.42 34.97
N THR A 6 -18.40 27.72 33.68
CA THR A 6 -18.94 26.91 32.59
C THR A 6 -18.06 25.72 32.24
N VAL A 7 -18.72 24.63 31.82
CA VAL A 7 -18.14 23.41 31.27
C VAL A 7 -17.40 23.71 29.96
N GLY A 8 -16.08 23.90 30.02
CA GLY A 8 -15.22 24.13 28.85
C GLY A 8 -13.77 23.62 28.93
N ASP A 9 -13.30 23.20 30.10
CA ASP A 9 -11.85 23.02 30.34
C ASP A 9 -11.38 21.55 30.46
N LEU A 10 -11.92 20.61 29.67
CA LEU A 10 -11.45 19.22 29.70
C LEU A 10 -11.36 18.50 28.34
N GLU A 11 -11.21 19.21 27.21
CA GLU A 11 -10.79 18.56 25.95
C GLU A 11 -9.26 18.59 25.78
N GLU A 12 -8.65 17.55 26.35
CA GLU A 12 -7.54 16.76 25.80
C GLU A 12 -6.55 17.48 24.88
N SER A 13 -5.57 18.09 25.53
CA SER A 13 -4.31 18.52 24.95
C SER A 13 -3.46 17.32 24.48
N LEU A 14 -3.77 16.77 23.29
CA LEU A 14 -2.76 16.04 22.51
C LEU A 14 -1.76 17.08 21.96
N PRO A 15 -0.44 16.85 22.09
CA PRO A 15 0.54 17.91 21.88
C PRO A 15 0.59 18.28 20.39
N GLN A 16 -0.05 19.39 20.02
CA GLN A 16 0.03 20.04 18.71
C GLN A 16 1.50 20.19 18.25
N GLY A 17 2.43 20.30 19.20
CA GLY A 17 3.87 20.31 18.96
C GLY A 17 4.44 19.04 18.33
N HIS A 18 3.87 17.84 18.53
CA HIS A 18 4.40 16.60 17.95
C HIS A 18 4.02 16.45 16.47
N ALA A 19 2.79 16.81 16.12
CA ALA A 19 2.32 16.86 14.73
C ALA A 19 3.06 17.95 13.94
N ALA A 20 3.18 19.15 14.52
CA ALA A 20 3.95 20.25 13.93
C ALA A 20 5.43 19.89 13.77
N ARG A 21 6.02 19.18 14.74
CA ARG A 21 7.42 18.73 14.66
C ARG A 21 7.60 17.63 13.62
N LEU A 22 6.66 16.72 13.47
CA LEU A 22 6.69 15.71 12.40
C LEU A 22 6.54 16.36 11.02
N GLU A 23 5.60 17.29 10.86
CA GLU A 23 5.40 18.05 9.64
C GLU A 23 6.67 18.85 9.27
N GLN A 24 7.28 19.53 10.25
CA GLN A 24 8.52 20.27 10.06
C GLN A 24 9.70 19.34 9.74
N THR A 25 9.76 18.16 10.33
CA THR A 25 10.77 17.14 10.01
C THR A 25 10.60 16.63 8.58
N LEU A 26 9.36 16.39 8.14
CA LEU A 26 9.05 15.95 6.77
C LEU A 26 9.32 17.05 5.74
N LEU A 27 9.00 18.31 6.06
CA LEU A 27 9.31 19.48 5.23
C LEU A 27 10.83 19.69 5.12
N GLN A 28 11.58 19.50 6.21
CA GLN A 28 13.04 19.56 6.20
C GLN A 28 13.65 18.42 5.37
N ALA A 29 13.15 17.19 5.52
CA ALA A 29 13.60 16.07 4.70
C ALA A 29 13.32 16.32 3.21
N ARG A 30 12.13 16.83 2.87
CA ARG A 30 11.78 17.24 1.51
C ARG A 30 12.71 18.33 0.99
N ALA A 31 12.94 19.39 1.76
CA ALA A 31 13.82 20.49 1.36
C ALA A 31 15.28 20.05 1.18
N LEU A 32 15.76 19.10 1.99
CA LEU A 32 17.10 18.51 1.83
C LEU A 32 17.19 17.65 0.56
N ILE A 33 16.14 16.87 0.26
CA ILE A 33 16.06 16.09 -0.99
C ILE A 33 16.01 17.04 -2.19
N GLU A 34 15.14 18.05 -2.17
CA GLU A 34 15.00 19.05 -3.24
C GLU A 34 16.28 19.88 -3.41
N SER A 35 16.94 20.27 -2.32
CA SER A 35 18.22 20.98 -2.34
C SER A 35 19.33 20.11 -2.91
N THR A 36 19.44 18.84 -2.48
CA THR A 36 20.40 17.89 -3.05
C THR A 36 20.14 17.67 -4.54
N MET A 37 18.88 17.51 -4.95
CA MET A 37 18.49 17.38 -6.34
C MET A 37 18.76 18.66 -7.16
N SER A 38 18.56 19.84 -6.57
CA SER A 38 18.80 21.14 -7.21
C SER A 38 20.28 21.46 -7.36
N LEU A 39 21.09 21.13 -6.34
CA LEU A 39 22.56 21.20 -6.39
C LEU A 39 23.11 20.28 -7.48
N HIS A 40 22.50 19.11 -7.70
CA HIS A 40 22.84 18.21 -8.80
C HIS A 40 22.30 18.67 -10.16
N ARG A 41 21.29 19.55 -10.21
CA ARG A 41 20.72 20.10 -11.46
C ARG A 41 21.59 21.20 -12.10
N ARG A 42 22.44 21.88 -11.31
CA ARG A 42 23.28 23.01 -11.78
C ARG A 42 24.69 22.62 -12.22
N ARG A 43 25.08 21.35 -12.11
CA ARG A 43 26.24 20.81 -12.84
C ARG A 43 25.71 20.18 -14.13
N PRO A 44 26.17 20.59 -15.33
CA PRO A 44 26.06 19.74 -16.51
C PRO A 44 27.09 18.61 -16.34
N ALA A 45 26.84 17.74 -15.36
CA ALA A 45 27.43 16.43 -15.31
C ALA A 45 26.35 15.52 -15.91
N THR A 46 26.64 14.99 -17.08
CA THR A 46 26.08 13.71 -17.55
C THR A 46 25.88 12.78 -16.36
N VAL A 47 24.66 12.68 -15.82
CA VAL A 47 24.28 11.63 -14.88
C VAL A 47 24.22 10.35 -15.71
N SER A 48 25.38 9.71 -15.83
CA SER A 48 25.54 8.42 -16.49
C SER A 48 24.76 7.39 -15.67
N GLY A 49 23.50 7.15 -16.04
CA GLY A 49 22.70 6.11 -15.41
C GLY A 49 21.23 6.41 -15.15
N VAL A 50 20.67 7.54 -15.61
CA VAL A 50 19.20 7.70 -15.69
C VAL A 50 18.82 7.91 -17.15
N THR A 51 18.28 6.87 -17.77
CA THR A 51 17.76 6.94 -19.14
C THR A 51 16.25 7.09 -19.06
N HIS A 52 15.75 8.25 -19.49
CA HIS A 52 14.32 8.44 -19.72
C HIS A 52 13.94 7.76 -21.03
N THR A 53 12.82 7.04 -21.03
CA THR A 53 12.38 6.25 -22.18
C THR A 53 10.96 6.66 -22.55
N ASP A 54 10.72 6.86 -23.85
CA ASP A 54 9.39 7.15 -24.40
C ASP A 54 8.49 5.89 -24.39
N ALA A 55 7.17 6.14 -24.46
CA ALA A 55 6.09 5.23 -24.06
C ALA A 55 6.00 3.87 -24.78
N GLU A 56 6.67 3.70 -25.92
CA GLU A 56 6.63 2.45 -26.71
C GLU A 56 7.71 1.45 -26.29
N VAL A 57 8.77 1.91 -25.60
CA VAL A 57 9.95 1.10 -25.22
C VAL A 57 9.89 0.63 -23.75
N THR A 58 8.78 0.88 -23.06
CA THR A 58 8.64 0.65 -21.62
C THR A 58 8.48 -0.81 -21.22
N THR A 59 7.64 -1.58 -21.93
CA THR A 59 7.32 -2.98 -21.60
C THR A 59 8.51 -3.89 -21.84
N GLU A 60 9.14 -3.82 -23.01
CA GLU A 60 10.31 -4.64 -23.35
C GLU A 60 11.48 -4.38 -22.39
N THR A 61 11.67 -3.11 -21.99
CA THR A 61 12.73 -2.74 -21.06
C THR A 61 12.48 -3.26 -19.65
N LEU A 62 11.23 -3.20 -19.18
CA LEU A 62 10.79 -3.80 -17.92
C LEU A 62 10.96 -5.33 -17.94
N GLU A 63 10.50 -5.99 -19.01
CA GLU A 63 10.64 -7.44 -19.22
C GLU A 63 12.12 -7.85 -19.17
N ARG A 64 12.98 -7.18 -19.95
CA ARG A 64 14.42 -7.44 -19.93
C ARG A 64 15.05 -7.25 -18.56
N LEU A 65 14.61 -6.24 -17.80
CA LEU A 65 15.13 -5.97 -16.46
C LEU A 65 14.75 -7.08 -15.46
N ILE A 66 13.50 -7.56 -15.50
CA ILE A 66 13.02 -8.62 -14.60
C ILE A 66 13.63 -9.97 -14.98
N LEU A 67 13.56 -10.35 -16.26
CA LEU A 67 13.98 -11.67 -16.73
C LEU A 67 15.51 -11.87 -16.68
N ARG A 68 16.30 -10.81 -16.66
CA ARG A 68 17.77 -10.88 -16.50
C ARG A 68 18.25 -10.91 -15.05
N ALA A 69 17.36 -10.73 -14.08
CA ALA A 69 17.73 -10.73 -12.67
C ALA A 69 18.26 -12.11 -12.25
N ARG A 70 19.36 -12.14 -11.50
CA ARG A 70 20.03 -13.37 -11.07
C ARG A 70 19.92 -13.66 -9.58
N ARG A 71 19.59 -12.66 -8.77
CA ARG A 71 19.59 -12.74 -7.30
C ARG A 71 18.28 -12.31 -6.70
N SER A 72 17.76 -11.16 -7.13
CA SER A 72 16.53 -10.63 -6.53
C SER A 72 15.75 -9.70 -7.45
N VAL A 73 14.43 -9.74 -7.35
CA VAL A 73 13.51 -8.78 -7.95
C VAL A 73 12.61 -8.24 -6.86
N ASN A 74 12.73 -6.94 -6.57
CA ASN A 74 11.89 -6.24 -5.61
C ASN A 74 10.93 -5.33 -6.37
N VAL A 75 9.64 -5.52 -6.18
CA VAL A 75 8.58 -4.88 -6.97
C VAL A 75 7.66 -4.07 -6.07
N ALA A 76 7.35 -2.84 -6.46
CA ALA A 76 6.20 -2.07 -5.98
C ALA A 76 5.13 -2.00 -7.08
N LEU A 77 4.10 -2.85 -6.97
CA LEU A 77 2.94 -2.91 -7.85
C LEU A 77 1.91 -1.87 -7.41
N THR A 78 1.96 -0.71 -8.05
CA THR A 78 0.96 0.35 -7.91
C THR A 78 0.60 0.87 -9.30
N GLY A 79 -0.53 1.57 -9.45
CA GLY A 79 -0.96 2.22 -10.70
C GLY A 79 -1.64 1.31 -11.72
N SER A 80 -1.39 1.55 -13.02
CA SER A 80 -2.27 1.04 -14.08
C SER A 80 -2.29 -0.48 -14.25
N VAL A 81 -3.43 -0.99 -14.71
CA VAL A 81 -3.68 -2.42 -14.97
C VAL A 81 -2.62 -3.02 -15.88
N ALA A 82 -2.27 -2.33 -16.97
CA ALA A 82 -1.26 -2.80 -17.93
C ALA A 82 0.12 -3.02 -17.30
N PHE A 83 0.53 -2.11 -16.40
CA PHE A 83 1.79 -2.27 -15.66
C PHE A 83 1.74 -3.47 -14.71
N VAL A 84 0.66 -3.60 -13.95
CA VAL A 84 0.47 -4.71 -13.00
C VAL A 84 0.50 -6.06 -13.74
N GLU A 85 -0.24 -6.19 -14.83
CA GLU A 85 -0.28 -7.42 -15.63
C GLU A 85 1.07 -7.78 -16.22
N THR A 86 1.79 -6.80 -16.77
CA THR A 86 3.12 -7.00 -17.35
C THR A 86 4.09 -7.51 -16.30
N VAL A 87 4.21 -6.83 -15.15
CA VAL A 87 5.14 -7.26 -14.10
C VAL A 87 4.80 -8.65 -13.58
N LEU A 88 3.52 -8.95 -13.36
CA LEU A 88 3.09 -10.26 -12.87
C LEU A 88 3.36 -11.39 -13.87
N ARG A 89 3.30 -11.10 -15.18
CA ARG A 89 3.71 -12.05 -16.23
C ARG A 89 5.21 -12.35 -16.13
N CYS A 90 6.05 -11.31 -16.10
CA CYS A 90 7.50 -11.47 -16.01
C CYS A 90 7.91 -12.21 -14.73
N VAL A 91 7.33 -11.85 -13.59
CA VAL A 91 7.62 -12.47 -12.29
C VAL A 91 7.31 -13.97 -12.28
N ALA A 92 6.27 -14.41 -13.01
CA ALA A 92 5.94 -15.83 -13.12
C ALA A 92 6.99 -16.63 -13.91
N GLU A 93 7.77 -15.97 -14.76
CA GLU A 93 8.83 -16.56 -15.58
C GLU A 93 10.23 -16.46 -14.92
N VAL A 94 10.34 -15.78 -13.78
CA VAL A 94 11.60 -15.63 -13.05
C VAL A 94 12.07 -17.00 -12.51
N PRO A 95 13.36 -17.37 -12.69
CA PRO A 95 13.88 -18.64 -12.18
C PRO A 95 13.74 -18.79 -10.66
N SER A 96 13.51 -20.01 -10.18
CA SER A 96 13.28 -20.31 -8.75
C SER A 96 14.43 -19.92 -7.81
N GLY A 97 15.65 -19.75 -8.32
CA GLY A 97 16.81 -19.27 -7.55
C GLY A 97 16.81 -17.76 -7.28
N VAL A 98 15.93 -16.99 -7.91
CA VAL A 98 15.84 -15.54 -7.75
C VAL A 98 14.80 -15.19 -6.70
N THR A 99 15.18 -14.39 -5.71
CA THR A 99 14.24 -13.96 -4.67
C THR A 99 13.30 -12.89 -5.20
N VAL A 100 12.02 -13.20 -5.37
CA VAL A 100 11.00 -12.21 -5.74
C VAL A 100 10.23 -11.73 -4.51
N ARG A 101 10.15 -10.40 -4.36
CA ARG A 101 9.35 -9.74 -3.33
C ARG A 101 8.48 -8.66 -3.94
N VAL A 102 7.21 -8.67 -3.60
CA VAL A 102 6.18 -7.82 -4.19
C VAL A 102 5.46 -7.06 -3.08
N LEU A 103 5.50 -5.74 -3.18
CA LEU A 103 4.59 -4.84 -2.47
C LEU A 103 3.45 -4.49 -3.42
N CYS A 104 2.21 -4.61 -3.00
CA CYS A 104 1.06 -4.22 -3.80
C CYS A 104 0.06 -3.38 -3.01
N THR A 105 -0.70 -2.53 -3.69
CA THR A 105 -1.90 -1.90 -3.12
C THR A 105 -3.09 -2.87 -3.20
N PRO A 106 -4.18 -2.63 -2.44
CA PRO A 106 -5.43 -3.37 -2.61
C PRO A 106 -5.93 -3.34 -4.07
N ALA A 107 -5.89 -2.17 -4.73
CA ALA A 107 -6.28 -2.05 -6.14
C ALA A 107 -5.44 -2.95 -7.07
N ALA A 108 -4.12 -3.04 -6.86
CA ALA A 108 -3.28 -3.94 -7.65
C ALA A 108 -3.56 -5.43 -7.36
N LEU A 109 -4.02 -5.76 -6.15
CA LEU A 109 -4.45 -7.12 -5.81
C LEU A 109 -5.70 -7.54 -6.59
N GLU A 110 -6.64 -6.62 -6.81
CA GLU A 110 -7.88 -6.89 -7.54
C GLU A 110 -7.64 -7.24 -9.01
N VAL A 111 -6.59 -6.70 -9.62
CA VAL A 111 -6.24 -6.98 -11.04
C VAL A 111 -5.95 -8.46 -11.27
N SER A 112 -5.16 -9.10 -10.40
CA SER A 112 -4.78 -10.51 -10.58
C SER A 112 -4.52 -11.22 -9.25
N PRO A 113 -5.58 -11.53 -8.49
CA PRO A 113 -5.45 -12.09 -7.15
C PRO A 113 -4.86 -13.50 -7.17
N ALA A 114 -5.15 -14.31 -8.19
CA ALA A 114 -4.63 -15.67 -8.30
C ALA A 114 -3.10 -15.69 -8.47
N ARG A 115 -2.56 -14.82 -9.33
CA ARG A 115 -1.10 -14.73 -9.56
C ARG A 115 -0.37 -14.24 -8.32
N LEU A 116 -0.89 -13.19 -7.66
CA LEU A 116 -0.29 -12.67 -6.43
C LEU A 116 -0.32 -13.69 -5.28
N ARG A 117 -1.39 -14.48 -5.15
CA ARG A 117 -1.47 -15.55 -4.14
C ARG A 117 -0.47 -16.69 -4.38
N GLY A 118 -0.07 -16.92 -5.63
CA GLY A 118 0.96 -17.92 -5.98
C GLY A 118 2.37 -17.51 -5.59
N LEU A 119 2.60 -16.25 -5.21
CA LEU A 119 3.93 -15.74 -4.87
C LEU A 119 4.16 -15.78 -3.35
N ALA A 120 5.29 -16.35 -2.93
CA ALA A 120 5.64 -16.48 -1.51
C ALA A 120 5.98 -15.12 -0.83
N GLY A 121 6.37 -14.13 -1.62
CA GLY A 121 6.90 -12.85 -1.16
C GLY A 121 5.97 -11.66 -1.37
N VAL A 122 4.67 -11.77 -1.07
CA VAL A 122 3.73 -10.65 -1.26
C VAL A 122 3.35 -9.96 0.04
N ARG A 123 3.42 -8.63 0.03
CA ARG A 123 2.95 -7.75 1.10
C ARG A 123 2.05 -6.64 0.57
N ILE A 124 1.07 -6.25 1.35
CA ILE A 124 0.09 -5.20 1.02
C ILE A 124 0.37 -3.93 1.80
N LEU A 125 0.26 -2.79 1.11
CA LEU A 125 0.41 -1.44 1.66
C LEU A 125 -0.81 -0.58 1.33
N PRO A 126 -1.33 0.23 2.28
CA PRO A 126 -2.50 1.09 2.05
C PRO A 126 -2.18 2.41 1.34
N HIS A 127 -0.93 2.70 0.96
CA HIS A 127 -0.53 4.00 0.39
C HIS A 127 0.11 3.83 -0.98
N GLU A 128 -0.15 4.78 -1.87
CA GLU A 128 0.39 4.76 -3.23
C GLU A 128 1.83 5.26 -3.26
N LEU A 129 2.76 4.35 -3.56
CA LEU A 129 4.07 4.68 -4.09
C LEU A 129 3.97 4.73 -5.62
N SER A 130 4.86 5.43 -6.31
CA SER A 130 5.00 5.22 -7.76
C SER A 130 5.45 3.79 -8.04
N GLY A 131 4.94 3.17 -9.11
CA GLY A 131 5.27 1.79 -9.44
C GLY A 131 6.73 1.67 -9.85
N PHE A 132 7.47 0.74 -9.26
CA PHE A 132 8.87 0.52 -9.61
C PHE A 132 9.30 -0.93 -9.42
N VAL A 133 10.39 -1.31 -10.09
CA VAL A 133 11.04 -2.61 -9.98
C VAL A 133 12.53 -2.38 -9.77
N VAL A 134 13.14 -3.10 -8.84
CA VAL A 134 14.60 -3.16 -8.67
C VAL A 134 15.07 -4.59 -8.90
N ALA A 135 15.99 -4.76 -9.85
CA ALA A 135 16.64 -6.03 -10.16
C ALA A 135 18.08 -6.03 -9.63
N ASP A 136 18.44 -7.10 -8.89
CA ASP A 136 19.76 -7.39 -8.33
C ASP A 136 20.43 -6.28 -7.49
N GLY A 137 19.72 -5.19 -7.24
CA GLY A 137 20.26 -4.00 -6.59
C GLY A 137 21.18 -3.16 -7.44
N THR A 138 21.16 -3.37 -8.75
CA THR A 138 22.04 -2.66 -9.69
C THR A 138 21.27 -1.85 -10.73
N SER A 139 20.01 -2.23 -10.98
CA SER A 139 19.16 -1.56 -11.96
C SER A 139 17.74 -1.43 -11.43
N ALA A 140 17.11 -0.31 -11.72
CA ALA A 140 15.72 -0.07 -11.39
C ALA A 140 14.94 0.43 -12.60
N PHE A 141 13.67 0.03 -12.68
CA PHE A 141 12.67 0.60 -13.56
C PHE A 141 11.71 1.41 -12.70
N LEU A 142 11.51 2.68 -13.01
CA LEU A 142 10.59 3.56 -12.29
C LEU A 142 9.53 4.06 -13.27
N ARG A 143 8.25 3.77 -12.98
CA ARG A 143 7.15 4.42 -13.69
C ARG A 143 7.01 5.85 -13.19
N LEU A 144 6.95 6.79 -14.13
CA LEU A 144 6.69 8.19 -13.85
C LEU A 144 5.18 8.41 -13.91
N ALA A 145 4.58 8.90 -12.82
CA ALA A 145 3.18 9.28 -12.81
C ALA A 145 2.99 10.54 -13.68
N THR A 146 2.21 10.45 -14.75
CA THR A 146 1.80 11.63 -15.53
C THR A 146 0.36 12.00 -15.21
N GLN A 147 0.11 13.30 -15.04
CA GLN A 147 -1.23 13.87 -15.00
C GLN A 147 -1.79 13.85 -16.44
N GLY A 148 -2.29 12.70 -16.90
CA GLY A 148 -2.86 12.54 -18.24
C GLY A 148 -2.95 11.07 -18.69
N PRO A 149 -3.68 10.77 -19.78
CA PRO A 149 -3.94 9.42 -20.28
C PRO A 149 -2.69 8.69 -20.83
N ALA A 150 -1.52 9.33 -20.82
CA ALA A 150 -0.26 8.73 -21.23
C ALA A 150 0.33 7.86 -20.10
N ASP A 151 -0.35 6.76 -19.80
CA ASP A 151 0.31 5.59 -19.22
C ASP A 151 1.51 5.23 -20.12
N GLY A 152 2.75 5.46 -19.67
CA GLY A 152 3.89 5.01 -20.47
C GLY A 152 5.24 5.64 -20.20
N ARG A 153 5.35 6.74 -19.46
CA ARG A 153 6.70 7.27 -19.15
C ARG A 153 7.35 6.46 -18.05
N ALA A 154 8.56 5.99 -18.31
CA ALA A 154 9.41 5.38 -17.30
C ALA A 154 10.84 5.88 -17.41
N ALA A 155 11.57 5.67 -16.32
CA ALA A 155 13.00 5.84 -16.27
C ALA A 155 13.66 4.50 -15.92
N VAL A 156 14.75 4.19 -16.62
CA VAL A 156 15.69 3.15 -16.20
C VAL A 156 16.81 3.83 -15.43
N VAL A 157 17.05 3.35 -14.23
CA VAL A 157 18.06 3.87 -13.31
C VAL A 157 19.11 2.78 -13.09
N THR A 158 20.34 3.06 -13.47
CA THR A 158 21.52 2.21 -13.22
C THR A 158 22.56 2.92 -12.36
N ASP A 159 22.36 4.20 -12.03
CA ASP A 159 23.19 4.89 -11.05
C ASP A 159 23.12 4.19 -9.69
N ARG A 160 24.28 3.82 -9.15
CA ARG A 160 24.38 2.99 -7.95
C ARG A 160 23.79 3.69 -6.71
N ALA A 161 23.98 5.00 -6.58
CA ALA A 161 23.47 5.75 -5.43
C ALA A 161 21.93 5.85 -5.48
N ALA A 162 21.38 6.12 -6.67
CA ALA A 162 19.94 6.15 -6.90
C ALA A 162 19.29 4.78 -6.68
N VAL A 163 19.86 3.70 -7.23
CA VAL A 163 19.33 2.34 -7.02
C VAL A 163 19.42 1.94 -5.55
N SER A 164 20.52 2.25 -4.86
CA SER A 164 20.67 1.97 -3.42
C SER A 164 19.62 2.72 -2.59
N THR A 165 19.31 3.97 -2.95
CA THR A 165 18.25 4.75 -2.30
C THR A 165 16.87 4.11 -2.50
N LEU A 166 16.56 3.64 -3.72
CA LEU A 166 15.31 2.92 -4.00
C LEU A 166 15.21 1.61 -3.23
N GLN A 167 16.32 0.88 -3.08
CA GLN A 167 16.36 -0.32 -2.24
C GLN A 167 16.10 -0.02 -0.77
N LEU A 168 16.66 1.08 -0.24
CA LEU A 168 16.45 1.48 1.15
C LEU A 168 14.99 1.87 1.39
N LEU A 169 14.41 2.64 0.48
CA LEU A 169 12.97 2.96 0.48
C LEU A 169 12.14 1.68 0.45
N TYR A 170 12.44 0.76 -0.47
CA TYR A 170 11.76 -0.53 -0.57
C TYR A 170 11.84 -1.31 0.73
N ALA A 171 13.02 -1.42 1.34
CA ALA A 171 13.22 -2.16 2.58
C ALA A 171 12.40 -1.57 3.74
N GLY A 172 12.38 -0.23 3.88
CA GLY A 172 11.61 0.45 4.92
C GLY A 172 10.10 0.32 4.74
N VAL A 173 9.62 0.26 3.50
CA VAL A 173 8.20 0.01 3.20
C VAL A 173 7.87 -1.47 3.40
N TRP A 174 8.76 -2.36 2.93
CA TRP A 174 8.62 -3.80 3.04
C TRP A 174 8.41 -4.23 4.49
N SER A 175 9.22 -3.73 5.42
CA SER A 175 9.11 -4.07 6.84
C SER A 175 7.75 -3.69 7.45
N ARG A 176 7.07 -2.68 6.90
CA ARG A 176 5.75 -2.19 7.36
C ARG A 176 4.58 -2.84 6.62
N GLY A 177 4.82 -3.43 5.45
CA GLY A 177 3.77 -4.11 4.67
C GLY A 177 3.20 -5.33 5.39
N ARG A 178 1.89 -5.53 5.28
CA ARG A 178 1.21 -6.72 5.84
C ARG A 178 1.38 -7.91 4.90
N ARG A 179 1.58 -9.12 5.40
CA ARG A 179 1.66 -10.30 4.51
C ARG A 179 0.32 -10.51 3.81
N LEU A 180 0.36 -10.98 2.57
CA LEU A 180 -0.86 -11.29 1.80
C LEU A 180 -1.76 -12.32 2.51
N VAL A 181 -1.17 -13.32 3.17
CA VAL A 181 -1.90 -14.35 3.94
C VAL A 181 -2.68 -13.80 5.13
N ASP A 182 -2.26 -12.64 5.66
CA ASP A 182 -2.93 -11.96 6.76
C ASP A 182 -3.95 -10.93 6.24
N HIS A 183 -4.13 -10.84 4.91
CA HIS A 183 -5.02 -9.85 4.32
C HIS A 183 -6.46 -10.35 4.24
N PRO A 184 -7.42 -9.57 4.76
CA PRO A 184 -8.84 -9.91 4.76
C PRO A 184 -9.44 -10.28 3.42
N GLU A 185 -9.03 -9.62 2.34
CA GLU A 185 -9.55 -9.89 0.99
C GLU A 185 -9.15 -11.27 0.45
N VAL A 186 -8.26 -11.97 1.14
CA VAL A 186 -7.94 -13.39 0.88
C VAL A 186 -8.91 -14.32 1.61
N SER A 187 -9.62 -13.86 2.64
CA SER A 187 -10.71 -14.61 3.27
C SER A 187 -12.01 -14.49 2.45
N PRO A 188 -12.52 -15.59 1.86
CA PRO A 188 -13.82 -15.58 1.19
C PRO A 188 -14.96 -15.13 2.11
N ARG A 189 -14.80 -15.31 3.42
CA ARG A 189 -15.78 -14.92 4.44
C ARG A 189 -15.87 -13.41 4.59
N LEU A 190 -14.73 -12.69 4.58
CA LEU A 190 -14.72 -11.24 4.69
C LEU A 190 -15.22 -10.53 3.43
N ARG A 191 -15.27 -11.25 2.30
CA ARG A 191 -15.91 -10.79 1.06
C ARG A 191 -17.42 -11.02 1.00
N SER A 192 -18.01 -11.74 1.94
CA SER A 192 -19.45 -12.01 1.88
C SER A 192 -20.26 -10.74 2.13
N GLU A 193 -21.36 -10.57 1.39
CA GLU A 193 -22.27 -9.43 1.53
C GLU A 193 -22.82 -9.33 2.97
N LEU A 194 -23.08 -10.47 3.62
CA LEU A 194 -23.47 -10.52 5.02
C LEU A 194 -22.36 -9.96 5.93
N THR A 195 -21.11 -10.33 5.71
CA THR A 195 -19.97 -9.79 6.48
C THR A 195 -19.83 -8.29 6.27
N ARG A 196 -19.94 -7.81 5.03
CA ARG A 196 -19.90 -6.37 4.72
C ARG A 196 -20.95 -5.60 5.53
N ARG A 197 -22.20 -6.08 5.54
CA ARG A 197 -23.29 -5.49 6.33
C ARG A 197 -23.01 -5.57 7.83
N ILE A 198 -22.49 -6.67 8.34
CA ILE A 198 -22.10 -6.77 9.76
C ILE A 198 -21.03 -5.75 10.11
N LEU A 199 -20.01 -5.58 9.26
CA LEU A 199 -18.96 -4.58 9.46
C LEU A 199 -19.51 -3.14 9.48
N GLU A 200 -20.52 -2.81 8.68
CA GLU A 200 -21.21 -1.52 8.72
C GLU A 200 -21.93 -1.29 10.06
N GLN A 201 -22.56 -2.33 10.61
CA GLN A 201 -23.20 -2.30 11.93
C GLN A 201 -22.16 -2.09 13.05
N LEU A 202 -21.01 -2.76 12.95
CA LEU A 202 -19.91 -2.60 13.92
C LEU A 202 -19.29 -1.20 13.85
N ARG A 203 -19.09 -0.66 12.64
CA ARG A 203 -18.59 0.71 12.41
C ARG A 203 -19.55 1.76 12.96
N SER A 204 -20.86 1.55 12.83
CA SER A 204 -21.88 2.47 13.34
C SER A 204 -22.20 2.30 14.82
N GLY A 205 -21.55 1.35 15.51
CA GLY A 205 -21.73 1.13 16.94
C GLY A 205 -23.09 0.57 17.34
N ARG A 206 -23.83 -0.06 16.42
CA ARG A 206 -25.14 -0.67 16.73
C ARG A 206 -24.96 -1.89 17.65
N THR A 207 -25.96 -2.12 18.50
CA THR A 207 -25.97 -3.31 19.37
C THR A 207 -26.23 -4.59 18.56
N ASP A 208 -25.73 -5.73 19.06
CA ASP A 208 -25.94 -7.03 18.42
C ASP A 208 -27.44 -7.34 18.20
N ALA A 209 -28.31 -6.93 19.13
CA ALA A 209 -29.74 -7.17 19.05
C ALA A 209 -30.39 -6.36 17.91
N THR A 210 -30.08 -5.07 17.83
CA THR A 210 -30.57 -4.18 16.77
C THR A 210 -30.09 -4.64 15.39
N ALA A 211 -28.79 -4.93 15.29
CA ALA A 211 -28.18 -5.38 14.04
C ALA A 211 -28.69 -6.75 13.58
N ALA A 212 -28.94 -7.69 14.51
CA ALA A 212 -29.49 -9.00 14.16
C ALA A 212 -30.91 -8.89 13.55
N VAL A 213 -31.76 -8.02 14.09
CA VAL A 213 -33.11 -7.76 13.56
C VAL A 213 -33.04 -7.16 12.15
N GLU A 214 -32.22 -6.13 11.96
CA GLU A 214 -32.07 -5.45 10.68
C GLU A 214 -31.52 -6.37 9.57
N LEU A 215 -30.59 -7.27 9.93
CA LEU A 215 -30.01 -8.24 9.02
C LEU A 215 -30.82 -9.54 8.90
N GLN A 216 -31.99 -9.63 9.54
CA GLN A 216 -32.90 -10.77 9.48
C GLN A 216 -32.23 -12.11 9.87
N VAL A 217 -31.38 -12.10 10.89
CA VAL A 217 -30.70 -13.28 11.43
C VAL A 217 -30.97 -13.44 12.93
N SER A 218 -30.84 -14.66 13.44
CA SER A 218 -30.91 -14.86 14.90
C SER A 218 -29.75 -14.14 15.62
N LEU A 219 -29.98 -13.68 16.86
CA LEU A 219 -28.94 -13.06 17.69
C LEU A 219 -27.72 -13.99 17.87
N ARG A 220 -27.96 -15.30 18.00
CA ARG A 220 -26.90 -16.31 18.09
C ARG A 220 -26.07 -16.36 16.81
N THR A 221 -26.71 -16.35 15.65
CA THR A 221 -26.05 -16.36 14.34
C THR A 221 -25.24 -15.08 14.14
N TYR A 222 -25.81 -13.92 14.47
CA TYR A 222 -25.11 -12.64 14.39
C TYR A 222 -23.85 -12.64 15.26
N ARG A 223 -23.96 -12.99 16.55
CA ARG A 223 -22.82 -13.04 17.48
C ARG A 223 -21.73 -14.01 17.03
N ARG A 224 -22.10 -15.16 16.45
CA ARG A 224 -21.14 -16.10 15.87
C ARG A 224 -20.35 -15.44 14.74
N HIS A 225 -21.03 -14.77 13.81
CA HIS A 225 -20.37 -14.07 12.71
C HIS A 225 -19.49 -12.92 13.20
N VAL A 226 -19.93 -12.14 14.19
CA VAL A 226 -19.10 -11.08 14.80
C VAL A 226 -17.82 -11.67 15.41
N ALA A 227 -17.92 -12.78 16.15
CA ALA A 227 -16.75 -13.44 16.74
C ALA A 227 -15.80 -14.03 15.70
N GLU A 228 -16.31 -14.52 14.57
CA GLU A 228 -15.51 -14.94 13.41
C GLU A 228 -14.79 -13.75 12.77
N ILE A 229 -15.53 -12.68 12.46
CA ILE A 229 -15.00 -11.46 11.86
C ILE A 229 -13.93 -10.83 12.74
N MET A 230 -14.16 -10.72 14.05
CA MET A 230 -13.18 -10.17 14.99
C MET A 230 -11.89 -10.99 15.02
N ARG A 231 -11.97 -12.33 14.95
CA ARG A 231 -10.79 -13.19 14.86
C ARG A 231 -10.04 -12.97 13.56
N GLU A 232 -10.74 -12.94 12.42
CA GLU A 232 -10.11 -12.75 11.12
C GLU A 232 -9.50 -11.35 10.94
N LEU A 233 -10.07 -10.32 11.57
CA LEU A 233 -9.53 -8.96 11.58
C LEU A 233 -8.48 -8.73 12.68
N ASN A 234 -8.24 -9.73 13.54
CA ASN A 234 -7.42 -9.63 14.75
C ASN A 234 -7.81 -8.41 15.62
N ALA A 235 -9.11 -8.23 15.83
CA ALA A 235 -9.68 -7.13 16.61
C ALA A 235 -10.08 -7.60 18.01
N SER A 236 -9.68 -6.84 19.03
CA SER A 236 -10.04 -7.06 20.44
C SER A 236 -11.33 -6.37 20.84
N SER A 237 -11.89 -5.48 20.01
CA SER A 237 -13.20 -4.87 20.23
C SER A 237 -14.02 -4.75 18.94
N ARG A 238 -15.35 -4.64 19.10
CA ARG A 238 -16.30 -4.43 17.99
C ARG A 238 -16.03 -3.13 17.23
N PHE A 239 -15.77 -2.05 17.97
CA PHE A 239 -15.41 -0.76 17.40
C PHE A 239 -14.10 -0.84 16.61
N GLN A 240 -13.07 -1.49 17.18
CA GLN A 240 -11.81 -1.72 16.50
C GLN A 240 -12.00 -2.54 15.22
N ALA A 241 -12.87 -3.56 15.22
CA ALA A 241 -13.18 -4.31 14.01
C ALA A 241 -13.78 -3.43 12.90
N GLY A 242 -14.67 -2.49 13.25
CA GLY A 242 -15.23 -1.50 12.32
C GLY A 242 -14.17 -0.55 11.75
N VAL A 243 -13.28 -0.01 12.59
CA VAL A 243 -12.15 0.84 12.14
C VAL A 243 -11.21 0.06 11.24
N ARG A 244 -10.83 -1.14 11.66
CA ARG A 244 -9.92 -2.02 10.91
C ARG A 244 -10.50 -2.40 9.55
N ALA A 245 -11.81 -2.59 9.45
CA ALA A 245 -12.47 -2.85 8.17
C ALA A 245 -12.30 -1.69 7.17
N VAL A 246 -12.31 -0.43 7.62
CA VAL A 246 -12.00 0.73 6.77
C VAL A 246 -10.52 0.76 6.38
N GLU A 247 -9.61 0.52 7.33
CA GLU A 247 -8.16 0.45 7.06
C GLU A 247 -7.76 -0.66 6.07
N LEU A 248 -8.58 -1.72 6.01
CA LEU A 248 -8.39 -2.88 5.16
C LEU A 248 -9.19 -2.80 3.85
N GLY A 249 -9.88 -1.68 3.58
CA GLY A 249 -10.64 -1.47 2.35
C GLY A 249 -11.95 -2.26 2.25
N LEU A 250 -12.35 -2.99 3.29
CA LEU A 250 -13.61 -3.75 3.33
C LEU A 250 -14.84 -2.84 3.39
N LEU A 251 -14.65 -1.63 3.91
CA LEU A 251 -15.65 -0.57 3.94
C LEU A 251 -15.06 0.72 3.36
N PRO A 252 -15.87 1.56 2.69
CA PRO A 252 -15.42 2.87 2.25
C PRO A 252 -15.07 3.75 3.45
N LYS A 253 -14.07 4.63 3.27
CA LYS A 253 -13.77 5.69 4.23
C LYS A 253 -15.01 6.57 4.38
N ALA A 254 -15.39 6.90 5.62
CA ALA A 254 -16.45 7.88 5.84
C ALA A 254 -16.02 9.20 5.20
N ALA A 255 -16.91 9.77 4.38
CA ALA A 255 -16.74 11.09 3.79
C ALA A 255 -16.90 12.18 4.85
#